data_AF-A0A9D0CXR7-F1
#
_entry.id   AF-A0A9D0CXR7-F1
#
_cell.length_a   1.000
_cell.length_b   1.000
_cell.length_c   1.000
_cell.angle_alpha   90.00
_cell.angle_beta   90.00
_cell.angle_gamma   90.00
#
_symmetry.space_group_name_H-M   'P 1'
#
loop_
_entity.id
_entity.type
_entity.pdbx_description
1 polymer ?
#
loop_
_entity_poly.entity_id
_entity_poly.type
_entity_poly.pdbx_seq_one_letter_code
_entity_poly.pdbx_strand_id
1 'polypeptide(L)'
;MSEVTRNVDIEKLRELIGTEVQHDGRGYQIIEILEDGPALILQHHEQPTHIQADQHGEARRKVPKTITIQILDPDSGAYSQAFRRLNLNAFL
;
A
#
# COMPACT_ATOMS: atom_id res chain seq x y z
N MET A 1 6.14 -25.71 -17.65
CA MET A 1 6.59 -24.51 -16.92
C MET A 1 5.99 -24.61 -15.55
N SER A 2 6.81 -24.78 -14.52
CA SER A 2 6.33 -24.98 -13.15
C SER A 2 5.97 -23.62 -12.59
N GLU A 3 4.68 -23.35 -12.47
CA GLU A 3 4.13 -22.19 -11.77
C GLU A 3 4.51 -22.34 -10.30
N VAL A 4 5.58 -21.65 -9.86
CA VAL A 4 5.95 -21.59 -8.46
C VAL A 4 4.99 -20.60 -7.82
N THR A 5 3.80 -21.07 -7.45
CA THR A 5 2.88 -20.29 -6.62
C THR A 5 3.55 -20.11 -5.27
N ARG A 6 4.24 -18.97 -5.11
CA ARG A 6 4.86 -18.60 -3.85
C ARG A 6 3.73 -18.38 -2.87
N ASN A 7 3.57 -19.29 -1.91
CA ASN A 7 2.53 -19.16 -0.89
C ASN A 7 2.90 -17.99 0.03
N VAL A 8 2.27 -16.83 -0.20
CA VAL A 8 2.47 -15.66 0.64
C VAL A 8 1.64 -15.83 1.90
N ASP A 9 2.28 -15.69 3.05
CA ASP A 9 1.62 -15.80 4.34
C ASP A 9 0.79 -14.53 4.61
N ILE A 10 -0.51 -14.60 4.34
CA ILE A 10 -1.43 -13.47 4.48
C ILE A 10 -1.48 -12.95 5.92
N GLU A 11 -1.35 -13.81 6.92
CA GLU A 11 -1.39 -13.39 8.32
C GLU A 11 -0.20 -12.47 8.64
N LYS A 12 1.00 -12.80 8.15
CA LYS A 12 2.17 -11.91 8.24
C LYS A 12 1.99 -10.61 7.48
N LEU A 13 1.32 -10.64 6.33
CA LEU A 13 1.02 -9.40 5.60
C LEU A 13 0.06 -8.50 6.36
N ARG A 14 -0.92 -9.08 7.08
CA ARG A 14 -1.86 -8.32 7.91
C ARG A 14 -1.15 -7.60 9.05
N GLU A 15 -0.05 -8.15 9.58
CA GLU A 15 0.80 -7.47 10.56
C GLU A 15 1.45 -6.18 10.01
N LEU A 16 1.56 -6.03 8.68
CA LEU A 16 2.07 -4.81 8.05
C LEU A 16 1.06 -3.65 8.08
N ILE A 17 -0.22 -3.91 8.34
CA ILE A 17 -1.23 -2.85 8.42
C ILE A 17 -0.86 -1.88 9.55
N GLY A 18 -0.88 -0.59 9.25
CA GLY A 18 -0.44 0.47 10.13
C GLY A 18 1.05 0.83 9.99
N THR A 19 1.84 0.03 9.27
CA THR A 19 3.27 0.29 9.04
C THR A 19 3.47 1.45 8.07
N GLU A 20 4.38 2.35 8.43
CA GLU A 20 4.81 3.46 7.58
C GLU A 20 5.89 2.99 6.60
N VAL A 21 5.73 3.34 5.33
CA VAL A 21 6.65 2.98 4.24
C VAL A 21 6.96 4.20 3.37
N GLN A 22 8.08 4.15 2.68
CA GLN A 22 8.47 5.16 1.70
C GLN A 22 8.26 4.61 0.29
N HIS A 23 7.57 5.36 -0.55
CA HIS A 23 7.39 5.04 -1.96
C HIS A 23 7.55 6.31 -2.81
N ASP A 24 8.42 6.26 -3.82
CA ASP A 24 8.75 7.41 -4.68
C ASP A 24 9.07 8.71 -3.92
N GLY A 25 9.79 8.58 -2.79
CA GLY A 25 10.21 9.71 -1.94
C GLY A 25 9.08 10.33 -1.10
N ARG A 26 7.94 9.65 -0.99
CA ARG A 26 6.80 10.09 -0.16
C ARG A 26 6.47 9.04 0.91
N GLY A 27 6.01 9.52 2.05
CA GLY A 27 5.55 8.68 3.15
C GLY A 27 4.12 8.19 2.95
N TYR A 28 3.93 6.89 3.16
CA TYR A 28 2.65 6.22 3.12
C TYR A 28 2.48 5.32 4.34
N GLN A 29 1.24 4.99 4.67
CA GLN A 29 0.89 3.94 5.62
C GLN A 29 0.18 2.81 4.90
N ILE A 30 0.52 1.56 5.21
CA ILE A 30 -0.24 0.40 4.73
C ILE A 30 -1.57 0.37 5.49
N ILE A 31 -2.70 0.41 4.79
CA ILE A 31 -4.04 0.46 5.42
C ILE A 31 -4.87 -0.79 5.17
N GLU A 32 -4.52 -1.60 4.17
CA GLU A 32 -5.28 -2.78 3.78
C GLU A 32 -4.40 -3.75 2.97
N ILE A 33 -4.73 -5.04 3.05
CA ILE A 33 -4.14 -6.12 2.28
C ILE A 33 -5.25 -6.77 1.45
N LEU A 34 -5.06 -6.83 0.14
CA LEU A 34 -5.92 -7.61 -0.75
C LEU A 34 -5.40 -9.05 -0.80
N GLU A 35 -6.27 -10.03 -0.60
CA GLU A 35 -5.91 -11.45 -0.50
C GLU A 35 -5.97 -12.16 -1.86
N ASP A 36 -6.94 -11.80 -2.69
CA ASP A 36 -7.08 -12.31 -4.06
C ASP A 36 -6.23 -11.47 -5.02
N GLY A 37 -5.10 -12.02 -5.46
CA GLY A 37 -4.03 -11.25 -6.09
C GLY A 37 -3.29 -10.37 -5.07
N PRO A 38 -2.40 -10.94 -4.25
CA PRO A 38 -1.90 -10.30 -3.03
C PRO A 38 -1.32 -8.92 -3.29
N ALA A 39 -1.92 -7.90 -2.68
CA ALA A 39 -1.55 -6.49 -2.88
C ALA A 39 -1.68 -5.68 -1.59
N LEU A 40 -0.87 -4.64 -1.46
CA LEU A 40 -0.92 -3.67 -0.38
C LEU A 40 -1.67 -2.42 -0.85
N ILE A 41 -2.59 -1.92 -0.04
CA ILE A 41 -3.16 -0.58 -0.21
C ILE A 41 -2.42 0.37 0.73
N LEU A 42 -1.80 1.39 0.14
CA LEU A 42 -1.02 2.39 0.84
C LEU A 42 -1.79 3.71 0.82
N GLN A 43 -1.89 4.40 1.94
CA GLN A 43 -2.46 5.73 2.06
C GLN A 43 -1.36 6.76 2.26
N HIS A 44 -1.37 7.82 1.45
CA HIS A 44 -0.40 8.91 1.59
C HIS A 44 -0.63 9.68 2.89
N HIS A 45 0.45 10.08 3.56
CA HIS A 45 0.35 11.02 4.69
C HIS A 45 0.10 12.43 4.14
N GLU A 46 -1.11 12.70 3.66
CA GLU A 46 -1.50 14.09 3.39
C GLU A 46 -1.62 14.80 4.74
N GLN A 47 -0.65 15.65 5.08
CA GLN A 47 -0.90 16.69 6.06
C GLN A 47 -2.09 17.50 5.53
N PRO A 48 -3.14 17.74 6.33
CA PRO A 48 -4.25 18.58 5.94
C PRO A 48 -3.74 20.02 5.82
N THR A 49 -3.08 20.32 4.71
CA THR A 49 -2.74 21.69 4.34
C THR A 49 -4.04 22.34 3.87
N HIS A 50 -4.51 23.24 4.72
CA HIS A 50 -5.70 24.07 4.54
C HIS A 50 -7.02 23.31 4.41
N ILE A 51 -7.67 23.13 5.55
CA ILE A 51 -9.11 23.31 5.68
C ILE A 51 -9.34 24.83 5.67
N GLN A 52 -9.37 25.44 4.50
CA GLN A 52 -10.04 26.74 4.38
C GLN A 52 -11.53 26.42 4.25
N ALA A 53 -12.31 26.86 5.23
CA ALA A 53 -13.75 26.81 5.20
C ALA A 53 -14.25 27.72 4.06
N ASP A 54 -14.63 27.12 2.94
CA ASP A 54 -15.47 27.80 1.97
C ASP A 54 -16.87 27.93 2.57
N GLN A 55 -17.30 29.17 2.82
CA GLN A 55 -18.59 29.49 3.46
C GLN A 55 -19.84 29.14 2.63
N HIS A 56 -19.70 28.29 1.61
CA HIS A 56 -20.76 27.92 0.66
C HIS A 56 -21.14 26.44 0.68
N GLY A 57 -20.65 25.64 1.63
CA GLY A 57 -21.25 24.34 1.94
C GLY A 57 -21.02 23.23 0.91
N GLU A 58 -20.01 23.34 0.05
CA GLU A 58 -19.54 22.17 -0.70
C GLU A 58 -18.60 21.36 0.18
N ALA A 59 -19.09 20.27 0.77
CA ALA A 59 -18.26 19.31 1.48
C ALA A 59 -17.31 18.61 0.50
N ARG A 60 -16.22 19.26 0.11
CA ARG A 60 -15.11 18.64 -0.62
C ARG A 60 -14.35 17.78 0.37
N ARG A 61 -14.89 16.61 0.67
CA ARG A 61 -14.14 15.55 1.35
C ARG A 61 -12.92 15.26 0.50
N LYS A 62 -11.75 15.76 0.90
CA LYS A 62 -10.46 15.30 0.35
C LYS A 62 -10.35 13.83 0.76
N VAL A 63 -10.68 12.93 -0.16
CA VAL A 63 -10.47 11.49 0.05
C VAL A 63 -8.96 11.29 0.10
N PRO A 64 -8.42 10.63 1.14
CA PRO A 64 -6.99 10.34 1.21
C PRO A 64 -6.55 9.61 -0.06
N LYS A 65 -5.45 10.06 -0.68
CA LYS A 65 -4.93 9.41 -1.88
C LYS A 65 -4.34 8.06 -1.51
N THR A 66 -4.92 6.99 -2.06
CA THR A 66 -4.43 5.62 -1.92
C THR A 66 -3.74 5.15 -3.19
N ILE A 67 -2.77 4.25 -3.04
CA ILE A 67 -2.12 3.53 -4.14
C ILE A 67 -2.10 2.03 -3.83
N THR A 68 -2.09 1.21 -4.88
CA THR A 68 -2.04 -0.24 -4.77
C THR A 68 -0.68 -0.75 -5.23
N ILE A 69 -0.01 -1.56 -4.40
CA ILE A 69 1.26 -2.21 -4.73
C ILE A 69 1.05 -3.72 -4.74
N GLN A 70 1.20 -4.35 -5.91
CA GLN A 70 1.16 -5.80 -6.01
C GLN A 70 2.36 -6.41 -5.29
N ILE A 71 2.13 -7.47 -4.51
CA ILE A 71 3.18 -8.16 -3.76
C ILE A 71 3.95 -9.09 -4.69
N LEU A 72 3.23 -9.83 -5.54
CA LEU A 72 3.80 -10.73 -6.52
C LEU A 72 3.73 -10.12 -7.92
N ASP A 73 4.74 -10.47 -8.71
CA ASP A 73 4.77 -10.24 -10.15
C ASP A 73 3.92 -11.32 -10.84
N PRO A 74 2.95 -10.94 -11.69
CA PRO A 74 1.99 -11.90 -12.25
C PRO A 74 2.64 -12.88 -13.24
N ASP A 75 3.75 -12.51 -13.88
CA ASP A 75 4.41 -13.32 -14.89
C ASP A 75 5.41 -14.31 -14.27
N SER A 76 6.08 -13.91 -13.19
CA SER A 76 7.16 -14.68 -12.58
C SER A 76 6.81 -15.32 -11.23
N GLY A 77 5.72 -14.89 -10.57
CA GLY A 77 5.38 -15.30 -9.21
C GLY A 77 6.41 -14.87 -8.14
N ALA A 78 7.40 -14.05 -8.52
CA ALA A 78 8.38 -13.48 -7.62
C ALA A 78 7.83 -12.21 -6.96
N TYR A 79 8.46 -11.74 -5.86
CA TYR A 79 8.09 -10.43 -5.31
C TYR A 79 8.30 -9.32 -6.33
N SER A 80 7.28 -8.50 -6.53
CA SER A 80 7.31 -7.37 -7.45
C SER A 80 8.41 -6.37 -7.07
N GLN A 81 8.91 -5.64 -8.06
CA GLN A 81 9.92 -4.61 -7.80
C GLN A 81 9.36 -3.50 -6.90
N ALA A 82 8.09 -3.14 -7.06
CA ALA A 82 7.43 -2.11 -6.25
C ALA A 82 7.36 -2.52 -4.78
N PHE A 83 7.01 -3.78 -4.49
CA PHE A 83 6.99 -4.32 -3.13
C PHE A 83 8.40 -4.32 -2.50
N ARG A 84 9.42 -4.78 -3.24
CA ARG A 84 10.81 -4.78 -2.75
C ARG A 84 11.34 -3.38 -2.42
N ARG A 85 10.90 -2.35 -3.18
CA ARG A 85 11.29 -0.96 -2.94
C ARG A 85 10.75 -0.38 -1.64
N LEU A 86 9.70 -0.97 -1.06
CA LEU A 86 9.19 -0.57 0.26
C LEU A 86 10.14 -0.94 1.41
N ASN A 87 11.13 -1.81 1.15
CA ASN A 87 12.19 -2.17 2.09
C ASN A 87 11.65 -2.66 3.46
N LEU A 88 10.60 -3.50 3.43
CA LEU A 88 9.90 -4.06 4.59
C LEU A 88 10.68 -5.16 5.34
N ASN A 89 12.02 -5.12 5.28
CA ASN A 89 12.91 -6.20 5.71
C ASN A 89 12.86 -6.49 7.22
N ALA A 90 12.17 -5.66 8.00
CA ALA A 90 11.94 -5.89 9.43
C ALA A 90 10.82 -6.91 9.71
N PHE A 91 10.01 -7.29 8.71
CA PHE A 91 8.76 -8.05 8.88
C PHE A 91 8.61 -9.28 7.97
N LEU A 92 9.58 -9.59 7.11
CA LEU A 92 9.58 -10.73 6.16
C LEU A 92 10.76 -11.67 6.44
#